data_AF-A0AAU7E745-F1
#
_entry.id   AF-A0AAU7E745-F1
#
_cell.length_a   1.000
_cell.length_b   1.000
_cell.length_c   1.000
_cell.angle_alpha   90.00
_cell.angle_beta   90.00
_cell.angle_gamma   90.00
#
_symmetry.space_group_name_H-M   'P 1'
#
loop_
_entity.id
_entity.type
_entity.pdbx_description
1 polymer ?
#
loop_
_entity_poly.entity_id
_entity_poly.type
_entity_poly.pdbx_seq_one_letter_code
_entity_poly.pdbx_strand_id
1 'polypeptide(L)'
;MTKSYIWTFVNRFLHILLIVTFLLSYLFSDFDNLFYYHALLGVLFFAIIAFRIIWGFVGTKYSLFKDFQFKGLAKYLFSILAIKEKHIGHNPASSIAIILMLILGILIFISGMLALGVEERAGFFAKLYFTYDVFSYIKDLHEFFVNFFVFVVVIHILGVLIDKFYNKADALDSMIHGYKNTNINESVSLNIFQKIFFASFLLFFIALFFYLLYPKNQIIGIKDLKYDFSYMQNEDYSIYQKECGSCHIAYVSYLLPKKAWNNIMNNLENHFGDDASLDEMDRKAILSFLEKNSMEEFNTKFKANLKNENVNEIAITNYNFYKRTHRKIPEEVFHSTKVKSRANCQNCHQFAQEGFFSKSQII
;
A
#
# COMPACT_ATOMS: atom_id res chain seq x y z
N MET A 1 24.97 29.42 -29.03
CA MET A 1 24.35 28.95 -27.78
C MET A 1 25.42 28.20 -26.99
N THR A 2 25.53 28.44 -25.69
CA THR A 2 26.49 27.77 -24.80
C THR A 2 25.82 26.59 -24.10
N LYS A 3 26.54 25.47 -23.96
CA LYS A 3 26.05 24.27 -23.28
C LYS A 3 26.25 24.43 -21.77
N SER A 4 25.17 24.66 -21.04
CA SER A 4 25.20 24.85 -19.58
C SER A 4 24.70 23.62 -18.84
N TYR A 5 25.36 23.25 -17.74
CA TYR A 5 24.93 22.14 -16.90
C TYR A 5 23.85 22.62 -15.91
N ILE A 6 22.62 22.15 -16.09
CA ILE A 6 21.43 22.62 -15.35
C ILE A 6 20.99 21.57 -14.34
N TRP A 7 20.83 20.31 -14.77
CA TRP A 7 20.36 19.23 -13.93
C TRP A 7 21.51 18.36 -13.48
N THR A 8 21.79 18.44 -12.18
CA THR A 8 22.84 17.63 -11.56
C THR A 8 22.53 16.13 -11.67
N PHE A 9 23.57 15.31 -11.55
CA PHE A 9 23.42 13.85 -11.48
C PHE A 9 22.45 13.44 -10.36
N VAL A 10 22.49 14.12 -9.21
CA VAL A 10 21.60 13.86 -8.06
C VAL A 10 20.14 14.00 -8.48
N ASN A 11 19.77 15.10 -9.13
CA ASN A 11 18.39 15.34 -9.57
C ASN A 11 17.93 14.27 -10.58
N ARG A 12 18.78 13.94 -11.55
CA ARG A 12 18.44 12.95 -12.60
C ARG A 12 18.30 11.55 -12.02
N PHE A 13 19.23 11.15 -11.15
CA PHE A 13 19.18 9.86 -10.45
C PHE A 13 17.91 9.72 -9.63
N LEU A 14 17.57 10.71 -8.80
CA LEU A 14 16.36 10.68 -7.97
C LEU A 14 15.09 10.70 -8.79
N HIS A 15 15.07 11.40 -9.93
CA HIS A 15 13.93 11.40 -10.84
C HIS A 15 13.68 10.00 -11.44
N ILE A 16 14.73 9.32 -11.92
CA ILE A 16 14.60 7.95 -12.42
C ILE A 16 14.17 7.02 -11.29
N LEU A 17 14.76 7.17 -10.10
CA LEU A 17 14.42 6.36 -8.94
C LEU A 17 12.95 6.57 -8.52
N LEU A 18 12.42 7.79 -8.58
CA LEU A 18 11.00 8.09 -8.37
C LEU A 18 10.11 7.38 -9.40
N ILE A 19 10.46 7.46 -10.69
CA ILE A 19 9.71 6.79 -11.75
C ILE A 19 9.66 5.29 -11.51
N VAL A 20 10.80 4.66 -11.27
CA VAL A 20 10.90 3.20 -11.11
C VAL A 20 10.17 2.74 -9.85
N THR A 21 10.38 3.41 -8.71
CA THR A 21 9.72 3.02 -7.45
C THR A 21 8.20 3.19 -7.53
N PHE A 22 7.72 4.30 -8.09
CA PHE A 22 6.29 4.51 -8.30
C PHE A 22 5.69 3.50 -9.28
N LEU A 23 6.30 3.31 -10.45
CA LEU A 23 5.79 2.42 -11.49
C LEU A 23 5.71 0.97 -10.99
N LEU A 24 6.76 0.48 -10.35
CA LEU A 24 6.76 -0.88 -9.79
C LEU A 24 5.74 -1.01 -8.66
N SER A 25 5.63 -0.02 -7.77
CA SER A 25 4.61 -0.02 -6.73
C SER A 25 3.20 -0.08 -7.33
N TYR A 26 2.92 0.73 -8.35
CA TYR A 26 1.63 0.77 -9.05
C TYR A 26 1.31 -0.59 -9.70
N LEU A 27 2.25 -1.17 -10.46
CA LEU A 27 2.06 -2.46 -11.13
C LEU A 27 1.87 -3.62 -10.14
N PHE A 28 2.60 -3.60 -9.01
CA PHE A 28 2.52 -4.66 -8.01
C PHE A 28 1.22 -4.63 -7.19
N SER A 29 0.51 -3.50 -7.18
CA SER A 29 -0.74 -3.35 -6.42
C SER A 29 -1.87 -4.30 -6.88
N ASP A 30 -1.81 -4.76 -8.13
CA ASP A 30 -2.82 -5.64 -8.73
C ASP A 30 -2.66 -7.12 -8.38
N PHE A 31 -1.51 -7.51 -7.82
CA PHE A 31 -1.12 -8.89 -7.55
C PHE A 31 -1.00 -9.14 -6.05
N ASP A 32 -1.84 -10.00 -5.49
CA ASP A 32 -1.88 -10.24 -4.04
C ASP A 32 -0.53 -10.76 -3.50
N ASN A 33 0.17 -11.62 -4.24
CA ASN A 33 1.50 -12.13 -3.87
C ASN A 33 2.62 -11.08 -3.97
N LEU A 34 2.40 -9.96 -4.67
CA LEU A 34 3.35 -8.84 -4.75
C LEU A 34 2.93 -7.65 -3.87
N PHE A 35 1.84 -7.78 -3.13
CA PHE A 35 1.29 -6.69 -2.31
C PHE A 35 2.28 -6.19 -1.25
N TYR A 36 3.08 -7.08 -0.66
CA TYR A 36 4.15 -6.67 0.27
C TYR A 36 5.17 -5.74 -0.42
N TYR A 37 5.56 -6.07 -1.65
CA TYR A 37 6.47 -5.26 -2.44
C TYR A 37 5.85 -3.93 -2.89
N HIS A 38 4.53 -3.89 -3.16
CA HIS A 38 3.80 -2.64 -3.38
C HIS A 38 3.97 -1.68 -2.19
N ALA A 39 3.72 -2.15 -0.96
CA ALA A 39 3.86 -1.35 0.25
C ALA A 39 5.33 -0.93 0.51
N LEU A 40 6.28 -1.84 0.32
CA LEU A 40 7.71 -1.57 0.42
C LEU A 40 8.15 -0.46 -0.53
N LEU A 41 7.79 -0.57 -1.80
CA LEU A 41 8.12 0.43 -2.82
C LEU A 41 7.43 1.77 -2.55
N GLY A 42 6.22 1.77 -1.97
CA GLY A 42 5.54 2.99 -1.53
C GLY A 42 6.32 3.75 -0.45
N VAL A 43 6.93 3.05 0.51
CA VAL A 43 7.78 3.66 1.55
C VAL A 43 9.07 4.22 0.94
N LEU A 44 9.70 3.49 0.02
CA LEU A 44 10.90 3.97 -0.68
C LEU A 44 10.59 5.18 -1.56
N PHE A 45 9.47 5.16 -2.28
CA PHE A 45 8.97 6.29 -3.05
C PHE A 45 8.83 7.54 -2.18
N PHE A 46 8.23 7.40 -0.99
CA PHE A 46 8.11 8.49 -0.03
C PHE A 46 9.46 8.98 0.51
N ALA A 47 10.41 8.08 0.77
CA ALA A 47 11.76 8.47 1.20
C ALA A 47 12.45 9.38 0.16
N ILE A 48 12.24 9.13 -1.13
CA ILE A 48 12.77 9.97 -2.21
C ILE A 48 12.03 11.32 -2.28
N ILE A 49 10.71 11.34 -2.07
CA ILE A 49 9.93 12.58 -1.96
C ILE A 49 10.44 13.43 -0.79
N ALA A 50 10.63 12.82 0.38
CA ALA A 50 11.13 13.51 1.57
C ALA A 50 12.52 14.12 1.30
N PHE A 51 13.43 13.35 0.68
CA PHE A 51 14.71 13.88 0.24
C PHE A 51 14.53 15.03 -0.75
N ARG A 52 13.65 14.90 -1.75
CA ARG A 52 13.43 15.93 -2.77
C ARG A 52 12.94 17.24 -2.18
N ILE A 53 12.07 17.17 -1.15
CA ILE A 53 11.59 18.33 -0.41
C ILE A 53 12.76 19.03 0.28
N ILE A 54 13.59 18.29 1.03
CA ILE A 54 14.78 18.86 1.69
C ILE A 54 15.74 19.44 0.65
N TRP A 55 15.98 18.72 -0.45
CA TRP A 55 16.82 19.16 -1.57
C TRP A 55 16.27 20.41 -2.28
N GLY A 56 14.96 20.67 -2.18
CA GLY A 56 14.33 21.91 -2.64
C GLY A 56 14.73 23.15 -1.84
N PHE A 57 15.37 22.98 -0.67
CA PHE A 57 15.89 24.08 0.13
C PHE A 57 17.42 24.18 0.13
N VAL A 58 18.12 23.05 0.03
CA VAL A 58 19.60 22.98 0.16
C VAL A 58 20.34 22.58 -1.11
N GLY A 59 19.61 22.24 -2.18
CA GLY A 59 20.17 21.78 -3.45
C GLY A 59 20.83 22.89 -4.28
N THR A 60 21.15 22.59 -5.53
CA THR A 60 21.72 23.57 -6.47
C THR A 60 20.68 24.57 -6.95
N LYS A 61 21.12 25.69 -7.55
CA LYS A 61 20.29 26.80 -8.04
C LYS A 61 18.94 26.36 -8.62
N TYR A 62 18.95 25.54 -9.67
CA TYR A 62 17.75 25.09 -10.39
C TYR A 62 16.97 23.98 -9.67
N SER A 63 17.47 23.46 -8.54
CA SER A 63 16.76 22.49 -7.70
C SER A 63 15.89 23.15 -6.63
N LEU A 64 16.18 24.41 -6.30
CA LEU A 64 15.57 25.13 -5.21
C LEU A 64 14.13 25.52 -5.52
N PHE A 65 13.23 25.49 -4.52
CA PHE A 65 11.87 25.99 -4.68
C PHE A 65 11.81 27.49 -5.00
N LYS A 66 12.87 28.24 -4.67
CA LYS A 66 13.00 29.65 -5.07
C LYS A 66 13.16 29.85 -6.59
N ASP A 67 13.61 28.84 -7.32
CA ASP A 67 13.68 28.87 -8.80
C ASP A 67 12.30 28.66 -9.45
N PHE A 68 11.31 28.18 -8.69
CA PHE A 68 10.01 27.83 -9.23
C PHE A 68 9.25 29.10 -9.62
N GLN A 69 8.61 29.05 -10.79
CA GLN A 69 7.86 30.17 -11.32
C GLN A 69 6.37 29.84 -11.19
N PHE A 70 5.62 30.60 -10.40
CA PHE A 70 4.17 30.36 -10.24
C PHE A 70 3.29 31.39 -10.95
N LYS A 71 3.89 32.51 -11.38
CA LYS A 71 3.17 33.60 -12.06
C LYS A 71 3.14 33.34 -13.57
N GLY A 72 2.08 33.84 -14.22
CA GLY A 72 1.99 33.83 -15.68
C GLY A 72 1.62 32.48 -16.30
N LEU A 73 0.97 31.57 -15.55
CA LEU A 73 0.55 30.27 -16.09
C LEU A 73 -0.28 30.40 -17.36
N ALA A 74 -1.31 31.25 -17.36
CA ALA A 74 -2.16 31.46 -18.54
C ALA A 74 -1.32 31.93 -19.74
N LYS A 75 -0.47 32.93 -19.54
CA LYS A 75 0.45 33.43 -20.57
C LYS A 75 1.35 32.31 -21.10
N TYR A 76 1.93 31.50 -20.22
CA TYR A 76 2.77 30.36 -20.60
C TYR A 76 1.98 29.31 -21.40
N LEU A 77 0.76 28.97 -21.00
CA LEU A 77 -0.06 28.02 -21.75
C LEU A 77 -0.41 28.52 -23.16
N PHE A 78 -0.69 29.81 -23.32
CA PHE A 78 -0.84 30.43 -24.65
C PHE A 78 0.48 30.48 -25.42
N SER A 79 1.61 30.67 -24.74
CA SER A 79 2.93 30.78 -25.34
C SER A 79 3.40 29.46 -25.97
N ILE A 80 2.96 28.31 -25.43
CA ILE A 80 3.17 26.98 -26.03
C ILE A 80 2.62 26.92 -27.47
N LEU A 81 1.48 27.56 -27.74
CA LEU A 81 0.81 27.51 -29.04
C LEU A 81 1.15 28.69 -29.96
N ALA A 82 1.62 29.81 -29.40
CA ALA A 82 1.84 31.06 -30.14
C ALA A 82 3.31 31.53 -30.15
N ILE A 83 3.83 32.01 -29.02
CA ILE A 83 5.15 32.65 -28.91
C ILE A 83 6.03 31.87 -27.94
N LYS A 84 7.08 31.21 -28.45
CA LYS A 84 7.97 30.34 -27.67
C LYS A 84 8.80 31.13 -26.65
N GLU A 85 8.40 31.12 -25.37
CA GLU A 85 9.23 31.60 -24.26
C GLU A 85 10.22 30.51 -23.81
N LYS A 86 11.52 30.83 -23.74
CA LYS A 86 12.55 29.90 -23.27
C LYS A 86 12.78 30.07 -21.77
N HIS A 87 12.51 29.02 -20.99
CA HIS A 87 12.85 28.95 -19.57
C HIS A 87 14.12 28.12 -19.36
N ILE A 88 15.08 28.59 -18.57
CA ILE A 88 16.34 27.87 -18.30
C ILE A 88 16.11 26.73 -17.29
N GLY A 89 15.54 27.06 -16.12
CA GLY A 89 15.10 26.11 -15.09
C GLY A 89 13.66 25.66 -15.31
N HIS A 90 12.80 25.94 -14.35
CA HIS A 90 11.38 25.58 -14.41
C HIS A 90 10.53 26.62 -15.14
N ASN A 91 9.54 26.14 -15.91
CA ASN A 91 8.44 26.95 -16.42
C ASN A 91 7.22 26.88 -15.47
N PRO A 92 6.23 27.79 -15.60
CA PRO A 92 5.08 27.82 -14.70
C PRO A 92 4.28 26.52 -14.58
N ALA A 93 4.04 25.83 -15.70
CA ALA A 93 3.31 24.56 -15.67
C ALA A 93 4.09 23.46 -14.93
N SER A 94 5.41 23.37 -15.17
CA SER A 94 6.28 22.39 -14.53
C SER A 94 6.42 22.64 -13.03
N SER A 95 6.50 23.89 -12.59
CA SER A 95 6.55 24.24 -11.16
C SER A 95 5.27 23.81 -10.44
N ILE A 96 4.10 24.04 -11.03
CA ILE A 96 2.81 23.60 -10.47
C ILE A 96 2.72 22.07 -10.45
N ALA A 97 3.06 21.40 -11.56
CA ALA A 97 3.03 19.95 -11.65
C ALA A 97 3.93 19.29 -10.58
N ILE A 98 5.15 19.80 -10.37
CA ILE A 98 6.07 19.26 -9.36
C ILE A 98 5.50 19.42 -7.95
N ILE A 99 5.00 20.60 -7.58
CA ILE A 99 4.41 20.82 -6.25
C ILE A 99 3.20 19.92 -6.04
N LEU A 100 2.33 19.81 -7.06
CA LEU A 100 1.17 18.94 -7.00
C LEU A 100 1.56 17.47 -6.82
N MET A 101 2.53 16.97 -7.59
CA MET A 101 3.05 15.60 -7.44
C MET A 101 3.70 15.37 -6.07
N LEU A 102 4.45 16.34 -5.53
CA LEU A 102 5.02 16.21 -4.18
C LEU A 102 3.93 16.11 -3.10
N ILE A 103 2.90 16.96 -3.16
CA ILE A 103 1.77 16.92 -2.23
C ILE A 103 1.03 15.59 -2.35
N LEU A 104 0.66 15.20 -3.58
CA LEU A 104 -0.04 13.95 -3.82
C LEU A 104 0.77 12.74 -3.38
N GLY A 105 2.08 12.72 -3.61
CA GLY A 105 2.93 11.62 -3.15
C GLY A 105 3.00 11.48 -1.62
N ILE A 106 2.95 12.59 -0.87
CA ILE A 106 2.78 12.56 0.60
C ILE A 106 1.41 11.98 0.97
N LEU A 107 0.34 12.43 0.32
CA LEU A 107 -1.03 11.98 0.59
C LEU A 107 -1.22 10.48 0.27
N ILE A 108 -0.63 10.00 -0.83
CA ILE A 108 -0.58 8.58 -1.21
C ILE A 108 0.12 7.77 -0.12
N PHE A 109 1.27 8.23 0.36
CA PHE A 109 1.99 7.53 1.43
C PHE A 109 1.17 7.46 2.72
N ILE A 110 0.64 8.59 3.20
CA ILE A 110 -0.14 8.63 4.46
C ILE A 110 -1.37 7.73 4.36
N SER A 111 -2.17 7.90 3.30
CA SER A 111 -3.37 7.08 3.07
C SER A 111 -3.03 5.59 2.91
N GLY A 112 -1.94 5.25 2.22
CA GLY A 112 -1.50 3.87 2.03
C GLY A 112 -1.05 3.21 3.33
N MET A 113 -0.30 3.92 4.18
CA MET A 113 0.12 3.42 5.50
C MET A 113 -1.07 3.21 6.44
N LEU A 114 -2.07 4.08 6.38
CA LEU A 114 -3.31 3.91 7.14
C LEU A 114 -4.14 2.74 6.62
N ALA A 115 -4.30 2.61 5.29
CA ALA A 115 -5.01 1.48 4.66
C ALA A 115 -4.35 0.14 5.04
N LEU A 116 -3.02 0.07 5.01
CA LEU A 116 -2.25 -1.10 5.43
C LEU A 116 -2.54 -1.48 6.89
N GLY A 117 -2.65 -0.50 7.79
CA GLY A 117 -3.00 -0.76 9.19
C GLY A 117 -4.43 -1.25 9.39
N VAL A 118 -5.38 -0.57 8.75
CA VAL A 118 -6.83 -0.76 8.93
C VAL A 118 -7.34 -2.03 8.23
N GLU A 119 -6.84 -2.34 7.03
CA GLU A 119 -7.34 -3.48 6.25
C GLU A 119 -6.53 -4.75 6.40
N GLU A 120 -5.21 -4.62 6.60
CA GLU A 120 -4.28 -5.74 6.53
C GLU A 120 -3.68 -6.11 7.90
N ARG A 121 -4.02 -5.35 8.96
CA ARG A 121 -3.38 -5.46 10.30
C ARG A 121 -1.85 -5.32 10.20
N ALA A 122 -1.42 -4.59 9.18
CA ALA A 122 -0.08 -4.30 8.68
C ALA A 122 0.64 -3.12 9.36
N GLY A 123 1.94 -3.22 9.62
CA GLY A 123 2.82 -2.06 9.74
C GLY A 123 2.59 -1.15 10.95
N PHE A 124 2.98 0.12 10.80
CA PHE A 124 2.99 1.08 11.90
C PHE A 124 1.61 1.27 12.54
N PHE A 125 0.57 1.33 11.71
CA PHE A 125 -0.83 1.59 12.08
C PHE A 125 -1.67 0.32 12.30
N ALA A 126 -1.06 -0.86 12.41
CA ALA A 126 -1.77 -2.13 12.61
C ALA A 126 -2.77 -2.15 13.79
N LYS A 127 -2.61 -1.27 14.79
CA LYS A 127 -3.52 -1.13 15.93
C LYS A 127 -4.92 -0.61 15.54
N LEU A 128 -5.05 -0.01 14.36
CA LEU A 128 -6.32 0.53 13.84
C LEU A 128 -7.20 -0.53 13.16
N TYR A 129 -6.75 -1.79 13.06
CA TYR A 129 -7.47 -2.87 12.38
C TYR A 129 -8.91 -3.07 12.88
N PHE A 130 -9.13 -2.96 14.20
CA PHE A 130 -10.45 -3.09 14.82
C PHE A 130 -11.23 -1.76 14.92
N THR A 131 -10.84 -0.76 14.14
CA THR A 131 -11.53 0.54 14.01
C THR A 131 -12.02 0.78 12.58
N TYR A 132 -12.39 -0.30 11.87
CA TYR A 132 -12.63 -0.25 10.43
C TYR A 132 -13.75 0.72 10.03
N ASP A 133 -14.85 0.80 10.78
CA ASP A 133 -15.95 1.71 10.46
C ASP A 133 -15.50 3.18 10.31
N VAL A 134 -14.64 3.68 11.21
CA VAL A 134 -14.10 5.04 11.22
C VAL A 134 -13.20 5.29 10.01
N PHE A 135 -12.48 4.26 9.56
CA PHE A 135 -11.45 4.38 8.52
C PHE A 135 -11.79 3.66 7.21
N SER A 136 -13.05 3.25 7.04
CA SER A 136 -13.50 2.44 5.90
C SER A 136 -13.27 3.09 4.53
N TYR A 137 -13.17 4.43 4.49
CA TYR A 137 -12.93 5.22 3.27
C TYR A 137 -11.45 5.42 2.94
N ILE A 138 -10.51 5.02 3.81
CA ILE A 138 -9.09 5.34 3.65
C ILE A 138 -8.49 4.69 2.41
N LYS A 139 -8.93 3.47 2.08
CA LYS A 139 -8.50 2.79 0.86
C LYS A 139 -9.00 3.52 -0.38
N ASP A 140 -10.26 3.92 -0.43
CA ASP A 140 -10.83 4.68 -1.55
C ASP A 140 -10.10 6.02 -1.73
N LEU A 141 -9.72 6.66 -0.62
CA LEU A 141 -8.92 7.88 -0.63
C LEU A 141 -7.51 7.64 -1.19
N HIS A 142 -6.87 6.53 -0.84
CA HIS A 142 -5.59 6.13 -1.41
C HIS A 142 -5.70 5.92 -2.93
N GLU A 143 -6.69 5.16 -3.38
CA GLU A 143 -6.94 4.91 -4.81
C GLU A 143 -7.23 6.21 -5.57
N PHE A 144 -8.02 7.11 -4.98
CA PHE A 144 -8.27 8.45 -5.53
C PHE A 144 -6.96 9.24 -5.74
N PHE A 145 -6.10 9.32 -4.71
CA PHE A 145 -4.85 10.06 -4.82
C PHE A 145 -3.88 9.44 -5.82
N VAL A 146 -3.79 8.10 -5.89
CA VAL A 146 -2.96 7.41 -6.88
C VAL A 146 -3.45 7.69 -8.30
N ASN A 147 -4.76 7.57 -8.55
CA ASN A 147 -5.33 7.84 -9.86
C ASN A 147 -5.15 9.30 -10.28
N PHE A 148 -5.31 10.24 -9.35
CA PHE A 148 -5.06 11.65 -9.62
C PHE A 148 -3.57 11.93 -9.86
N PHE A 149 -2.66 11.27 -9.13
CA PHE A 149 -1.22 11.36 -9.38
C PHE A 149 -0.86 10.84 -10.78
N VAL A 150 -1.40 9.69 -11.19
CA VAL A 150 -1.20 9.14 -12.55
C VAL A 150 -1.69 10.14 -13.61
N PHE A 151 -2.86 10.73 -13.42
CA PHE A 151 -3.38 11.77 -14.32
C PHE A 151 -2.39 12.95 -14.45
N VAL A 152 -1.84 13.44 -13.35
CA VAL A 152 -0.85 14.52 -13.35
C VAL A 152 0.46 14.08 -14.03
N VAL A 153 0.91 12.84 -13.80
CA VAL A 153 2.10 12.27 -14.48
C VAL A 153 1.88 12.21 -16.00
N VAL A 154 0.70 11.80 -16.46
CA VAL A 154 0.38 11.77 -17.90
C VAL A 154 0.46 13.18 -18.49
N ILE A 155 -0.15 14.18 -17.83
CA ILE A 155 -0.06 15.58 -18.25
C ILE A 155 1.40 16.06 -18.27
N HIS A 156 2.19 15.71 -17.24
CA HIS A 156 3.60 16.04 -17.15
C HIS A 156 4.39 15.48 -18.34
N ILE A 157 4.22 14.19 -18.65
CA ILE A 157 4.87 13.54 -19.78
C ILE A 157 4.45 14.19 -21.10
N LEU A 158 3.15 14.42 -21.32
CA LEU A 158 2.65 15.12 -22.50
C LEU A 158 3.27 16.51 -22.65
N GLY A 159 3.37 17.27 -21.56
CA GLY A 159 4.03 18.58 -21.55
C GLY A 159 5.49 18.51 -21.98
N VAL A 160 6.24 17.52 -21.48
CA VAL A 160 7.65 17.30 -21.87
C VAL A 160 7.78 16.88 -23.34
N LEU A 161 6.88 16.02 -23.83
CA LEU A 161 6.89 15.58 -25.22
C LEU A 161 6.52 16.72 -26.19
N ILE A 162 5.53 17.55 -25.85
CA ILE A 162 5.19 18.76 -26.61
C ILE A 162 6.41 19.69 -26.66
N ASP A 163 7.08 19.91 -25.51
CA ASP A 163 8.25 20.78 -25.47
C ASP A 163 9.41 20.23 -26.33
N LYS A 164 9.63 18.92 -26.30
CA LYS A 164 10.66 18.25 -27.10
C LYS A 164 10.36 18.30 -28.61
N PHE A 165 9.15 17.92 -29.03
CA PHE A 165 8.86 17.70 -30.46
C PHE A 165 8.29 18.93 -31.15
N TYR A 166 7.43 19.69 -30.49
CA TYR A 166 6.80 20.88 -31.07
C TYR A 166 7.64 22.14 -30.82
N ASN A 167 8.09 22.33 -29.57
CA ASN A 167 8.91 23.50 -29.25
C ASN A 167 10.37 23.34 -29.64
N LYS A 168 10.83 22.10 -29.90
CA LYS A 168 12.24 21.76 -30.14
C LYS A 168 13.14 22.23 -29.00
N ALA A 169 12.64 22.09 -27.77
CA ALA A 169 13.34 22.47 -26.56
C ALA A 169 14.10 21.27 -25.97
N ASP A 170 15.18 21.58 -25.25
CA ASP A 170 16.09 20.57 -24.69
C ASP A 170 15.62 20.05 -23.32
N ALA A 171 14.34 20.23 -22.92
CA ALA A 171 13.88 19.88 -21.57
C ALA A 171 14.09 18.39 -21.25
N LEU A 172 13.63 17.50 -22.15
CA LEU A 172 13.83 16.06 -22.02
C LEU A 172 15.32 15.69 -22.04
N ASP A 173 16.09 16.23 -22.99
CA ASP A 173 17.52 15.93 -23.14
C ASP A 173 18.31 16.34 -21.89
N SER A 174 17.95 17.48 -21.31
CA SER A 174 18.56 17.99 -20.09
C SER A 174 18.30 17.06 -18.90
N MET A 175 17.19 16.33 -18.85
CA MET A 175 16.96 15.29 -17.82
C MET A 175 17.74 14.01 -18.09
N ILE A 176 18.13 13.73 -19.34
CA ILE A 176 18.94 12.56 -19.68
C ILE A 176 20.42 12.83 -19.41
N HIS A 177 20.98 13.90 -19.99
CA HIS A 177 22.42 14.18 -19.92
C HIS A 177 22.80 15.37 -19.01
N GLY A 178 21.84 16.15 -18.51
CA GLY A 178 22.07 17.22 -17.55
C GLY A 178 22.31 18.62 -18.13
N TYR A 179 22.40 18.74 -19.46
CA TYR A 179 22.82 19.99 -20.12
C TYR A 179 21.68 20.62 -20.92
N LYS A 180 21.72 21.95 -21.07
CA LYS A 180 20.79 22.72 -21.88
C LYS A 180 21.55 23.77 -22.69
N ASN A 181 21.09 24.08 -23.91
CA ASN A 181 21.65 25.17 -24.68
C ASN A 181 21.07 26.51 -24.21
N THR A 182 21.91 27.37 -23.65
CA THR A 182 21.53 28.67 -23.11
C THR A 182 22.31 29.80 -23.78
N ASN A 183 21.89 31.05 -23.58
CA ASN A 183 22.64 32.22 -24.05
C ASN A 183 23.67 32.71 -23.02
N ILE A 184 23.64 32.14 -21.81
CA ILE A 184 24.50 32.48 -20.67
C ILE A 184 25.23 31.21 -20.26
N ASN A 185 26.53 31.27 -20.01
CA ASN A 185 27.29 30.13 -19.49
C ASN A 185 27.10 30.02 -17.97
N GLU A 186 26.06 29.32 -17.55
CA GLU A 186 25.70 29.17 -16.13
C GLU A 186 25.55 27.69 -15.77
N SER A 187 26.67 27.05 -15.43
CA SER A 187 26.71 25.64 -15.03
C SER A 187 26.71 25.51 -13.51
N VAL A 188 25.83 24.66 -12.97
CA VAL A 188 25.80 24.36 -11.53
C VAL A 188 26.81 23.28 -11.16
N SER A 189 27.31 23.30 -9.93
CA SER A 189 28.13 22.23 -9.37
C SER A 189 27.71 21.93 -7.93
N LEU A 190 27.97 20.70 -7.47
CA LEU A 190 27.69 20.29 -6.11
C LEU A 190 28.83 20.71 -5.18
N ASN A 191 28.49 21.37 -4.08
CA ASN A 191 29.45 21.63 -3.01
C ASN A 191 29.66 20.36 -2.14
N ILE A 192 30.64 20.39 -1.25
CA ILE A 192 30.98 19.23 -0.41
C ILE A 192 29.83 18.79 0.48
N PHE A 193 29.09 19.73 1.07
CA PHE A 193 27.92 19.45 1.90
C PHE A 193 26.83 18.70 1.12
N GLN A 194 26.51 19.15 -0.09
CA GLN A 194 25.52 18.53 -0.97
C GLN A 194 25.92 17.12 -1.40
N LYS A 195 27.22 16.89 -1.66
CA LYS A 195 27.75 15.55 -1.96
C LYS A 195 27.61 14.62 -0.76
N ILE A 196 28.00 15.08 0.43
CA ILE A 196 27.87 14.31 1.68
C ILE A 196 26.40 14.01 1.97
N PHE A 197 25.52 15.02 1.87
CA PHE A 197 24.08 14.85 2.13
C PHE A 197 23.46 13.81 1.19
N PHE A 198 23.79 13.84 -0.10
CA PHE A 198 23.35 12.84 -1.05
C PHE A 198 23.92 11.44 -0.75
N ALA A 199 25.21 11.35 -0.40
CA ALA A 199 25.83 10.07 -0.01
C ALA A 199 25.17 9.46 1.24
N SER A 200 24.89 10.29 2.26
CA SER A 200 24.15 9.88 3.45
C SER A 200 22.73 9.39 3.12
N PHE A 201 22.05 10.07 2.19
CA PHE A 201 20.75 9.61 1.71
C PHE A 201 20.84 8.25 1.01
N LEU A 202 21.84 8.02 0.17
CA LEU A 202 22.02 6.71 -0.49
C LEU A 202 22.25 5.60 0.53
N LEU A 203 23.10 5.83 1.54
CA LEU A 203 23.33 4.88 2.62
C LEU A 203 22.05 4.59 3.40
N PHE A 204 21.29 5.64 3.76
CA PHE A 204 20.00 5.51 4.42
C PHE A 204 18.99 4.74 3.56
N PHE A 205 18.89 5.07 2.27
CA PHE A 205 17.95 4.45 1.34
C PHE A 205 18.22 2.95 1.16
N ILE A 206 19.50 2.58 1.04
CA ILE A 206 19.93 1.18 0.95
C ILE A 206 19.64 0.45 2.27
N ALA A 207 19.99 1.05 3.41
CA ALA A 207 19.70 0.47 4.72
C ALA A 207 18.19 0.28 4.94
N LEU A 208 17.38 1.27 4.54
CA LEU A 208 15.92 1.21 4.59
C LEU A 208 15.40 0.10 3.68
N PHE A 209 15.90 -0.06 2.45
CA PHE A 209 15.52 -1.15 1.56
C PHE A 209 15.75 -2.52 2.21
N PHE A 210 16.96 -2.78 2.73
CA PHE A 210 17.26 -4.04 3.40
C PHE A 210 16.45 -4.26 4.68
N TYR A 211 16.21 -3.20 5.45
CA TYR A 211 15.33 -3.26 6.62
C TYR A 211 13.90 -3.64 6.24
N LEU A 212 13.37 -3.08 5.15
CA LEU A 212 12.03 -3.37 4.66
C LEU A 212 11.93 -4.77 4.02
N LEU A 213 13.02 -5.39 3.59
CA LEU A 213 13.00 -6.79 3.13
C LEU A 213 12.72 -7.78 4.28
N TYR A 214 12.94 -7.39 5.53
CA TYR A 214 12.60 -8.20 6.69
C TYR A 214 11.08 -8.16 6.96
N PRO A 215 10.32 -9.26 6.82
CA PRO A 215 8.84 -9.23 6.84
C PRO A 215 8.21 -8.79 8.17
N LYS A 216 8.96 -8.81 9.28
CA LYS A 216 8.51 -8.39 10.61
C LYS A 216 9.01 -7.00 11.00
N ASN A 217 9.40 -6.17 10.02
CA ASN A 217 9.81 -4.79 10.28
C ASN A 217 8.64 -3.96 10.84
N GLN A 218 8.93 -2.86 11.53
CA GLN A 218 7.92 -2.06 12.23
C GLN A 218 7.11 -1.12 11.34
N ILE A 219 7.56 -0.89 10.09
CA ILE A 219 6.99 0.10 9.18
C ILE A 219 5.84 -0.53 8.42
N ILE A 220 6.09 -1.61 7.68
CA ILE A 220 5.09 -2.30 6.84
C ILE A 220 4.89 -3.76 7.24
N GLY A 221 5.82 -4.32 8.01
CA GLY A 221 5.78 -5.71 8.40
C GLY A 221 4.64 -6.03 9.37
N ILE A 222 4.36 -7.31 9.53
CA ILE A 222 3.34 -7.73 10.49
C ILE A 222 3.86 -7.48 11.89
N LYS A 223 3.10 -6.66 12.61
CA LYS A 223 3.25 -6.58 14.04
C LYS A 223 2.50 -7.75 14.62
N ASP A 224 3.21 -8.55 15.41
CA ASP A 224 2.60 -9.42 16.41
C ASP A 224 1.95 -8.54 17.47
N LEU A 225 0.89 -7.85 17.04
CA LEU A 225 -0.04 -7.23 17.93
C LEU A 225 -0.77 -8.40 18.54
N LYS A 226 -0.29 -8.76 19.73
CA LYS A 226 -1.14 -9.05 20.89
C LYS A 226 -2.13 -7.91 21.07
N TYR A 227 -2.99 -7.69 20.07
CA TYR A 227 -4.32 -7.18 20.33
C TYR A 227 -4.87 -8.14 21.36
N ASP A 228 -5.51 -7.59 22.38
CA ASP A 228 -5.84 -8.23 23.63
C ASP A 228 -6.82 -9.41 23.40
N PHE A 229 -6.31 -10.47 22.81
CA PHE A 229 -6.85 -11.82 22.82
C PHE A 229 -6.59 -12.40 24.22
N SER A 230 -6.81 -11.62 25.28
CA SER A 230 -6.95 -12.16 26.64
C SER A 230 -8.02 -13.25 26.67
N TYR A 231 -8.98 -13.24 25.75
CA TYR A 231 -9.88 -14.36 25.54
C TYR A 231 -9.20 -15.64 25.04
N MET A 232 -8.05 -15.59 24.35
CA MET A 232 -7.27 -16.80 24.00
C MET A 232 -6.53 -17.39 25.22
N GLN A 233 -6.50 -16.64 26.33
CA GLN A 233 -6.05 -17.14 27.64
C GLN A 233 -7.22 -17.61 28.50
N ASN A 234 -8.45 -17.56 27.99
CA ASN A 234 -9.63 -18.10 28.65
C ASN A 234 -9.63 -19.63 28.55
N GLU A 235 -10.04 -20.29 29.63
CA GLU A 235 -10.27 -21.74 29.68
C GLU A 235 -11.23 -22.21 28.58
N ASP A 236 -12.30 -21.44 28.30
CA ASP A 236 -13.25 -21.77 27.23
C ASP A 236 -12.60 -21.79 25.83
N TYR A 237 -11.62 -20.91 25.58
CA TYR A 237 -10.88 -20.92 24.31
C TYR A 237 -9.97 -22.13 24.21
N SER A 238 -9.36 -22.55 25.32
CA SER A 238 -8.54 -23.77 25.35
C SER A 238 -9.37 -25.00 24.96
N ILE A 239 -10.61 -25.10 25.49
CA ILE A 239 -11.55 -26.15 25.11
C ILE A 239 -11.91 -26.05 23.62
N TYR A 240 -12.27 -24.85 23.13
CA TYR A 240 -12.55 -24.64 21.70
C TYR A 240 -11.38 -25.05 20.79
N GLN A 241 -10.16 -24.65 21.14
CA GLN A 241 -8.97 -25.00 20.37
C GLN A 241 -8.67 -26.49 20.43
N LYS A 242 -8.86 -27.14 21.58
CA LYS A 242 -8.64 -28.58 21.73
C LYS A 242 -9.67 -29.40 20.94
N GLU A 243 -10.95 -29.09 21.09
CA GLU A 243 -12.03 -29.86 20.48
C GLU A 243 -12.14 -29.55 18.98
N CYS A 244 -12.36 -28.28 18.61
CA CYS A 244 -12.57 -27.90 17.21
C CYS A 244 -11.26 -27.80 16.41
N GLY A 245 -10.14 -27.48 17.07
CA GLY A 245 -8.82 -27.35 16.42
C GLY A 245 -8.14 -28.70 16.10
N SER A 246 -8.74 -29.82 16.51
CA SER A 246 -8.20 -31.17 16.29
C SER A 246 -8.33 -31.64 14.82
N CYS A 247 -9.39 -31.22 14.13
CA CYS A 247 -9.69 -31.64 12.74
C CYS A 247 -9.26 -30.59 11.70
N HIS A 248 -9.54 -29.32 11.97
CA HIS A 248 -9.16 -28.17 11.14
C HIS A 248 -8.58 -27.08 12.04
N ILE A 249 -8.11 -25.97 11.48
CA ILE A 249 -7.66 -24.86 12.33
C ILE A 249 -8.81 -24.36 13.21
N ALA A 250 -8.53 -23.95 14.44
CA ALA A 250 -9.51 -23.23 15.24
C ALA A 250 -9.83 -21.91 14.52
N TYR A 251 -10.92 -21.89 13.74
CA TYR A 251 -11.29 -20.71 12.96
C TYR A 251 -11.53 -19.55 13.92
N VAL A 252 -11.09 -18.37 13.52
CA VAL A 252 -11.20 -17.20 14.38
C VAL A 252 -12.67 -16.83 14.54
N SER A 253 -13.13 -16.71 15.78
CA SER A 253 -14.55 -16.59 16.14
C SER A 253 -15.24 -15.39 15.48
N TYR A 254 -14.52 -14.29 15.23
CA TYR A 254 -15.10 -13.10 14.60
C TYR A 254 -15.40 -13.24 13.10
N LEU A 255 -15.03 -14.38 12.47
CA LEU A 255 -15.27 -14.62 11.04
C LEU A 255 -16.73 -15.01 10.73
N LEU A 256 -17.50 -15.43 11.74
CA LEU A 256 -18.90 -15.81 11.60
C LEU A 256 -19.79 -15.04 12.60
N PRO A 257 -21.06 -14.78 12.23
CA PRO A 257 -22.01 -14.13 13.12
C PRO A 257 -22.44 -15.10 14.21
N LYS A 258 -22.92 -14.57 15.33
CA LYS A 258 -23.45 -15.36 16.46
C LYS A 258 -24.45 -16.43 16.02
N LYS A 259 -25.32 -16.09 15.07
CA LYS A 259 -26.36 -17.00 14.56
C LYS A 259 -25.77 -18.20 13.81
N ALA A 260 -24.74 -17.99 12.99
CA ALA A 260 -24.08 -19.08 12.27
C ALA A 260 -23.36 -20.02 13.25
N TRP A 261 -22.70 -19.48 14.28
CA TRP A 261 -22.11 -20.29 15.34
C TRP A 261 -23.15 -21.15 16.07
N ASN A 262 -24.30 -20.58 16.41
CA ASN A 262 -25.41 -21.33 16.99
C ASN A 262 -25.88 -22.47 16.08
N ASN A 263 -26.03 -22.21 14.77
CA ASN A 263 -26.43 -23.24 13.81
C ASN A 263 -25.43 -24.40 13.76
N ILE A 264 -24.12 -24.10 13.79
CA ILE A 264 -23.05 -25.11 13.83
C ILE A 264 -23.14 -25.92 15.14
N MET A 265 -23.15 -25.24 16.29
CA MET A 265 -23.07 -25.88 17.61
C MET A 265 -24.33 -26.65 18.02
N ASN A 266 -25.46 -26.43 17.32
CA ASN A 266 -26.70 -27.18 17.54
C ASN A 266 -26.88 -28.35 16.57
N ASN A 267 -25.95 -28.57 15.64
CA ASN A 267 -26.04 -29.63 14.62
C ASN A 267 -24.66 -30.27 14.33
N LEU A 268 -23.86 -30.47 15.37
CA LEU A 268 -22.50 -31.03 15.25
C LEU A 268 -22.48 -32.48 14.74
N GLU A 269 -23.56 -33.22 14.93
CA GLU A 269 -23.77 -34.56 14.36
C GLU A 269 -23.78 -34.57 12.82
N ASN A 270 -24.00 -33.41 12.19
CA ASN A 270 -23.99 -33.21 10.73
C ASN A 270 -22.96 -32.13 10.32
N HIS A 271 -21.71 -32.27 10.76
CA HIS A 271 -20.66 -31.26 10.57
C HIS A 271 -19.84 -31.52 9.29
N PHE A 272 -20.31 -30.96 8.16
CA PHE A 272 -19.62 -31.03 6.86
C PHE A 272 -19.33 -32.45 6.34
N GLY A 273 -20.15 -33.43 6.72
CA GLY A 273 -20.02 -34.83 6.33
C GLY A 273 -19.41 -35.73 7.40
N ASP A 274 -18.99 -35.15 8.54
CA ASP A 274 -18.50 -35.88 9.71
C ASP A 274 -19.40 -35.60 10.94
N ASP A 275 -19.25 -36.45 11.96
CA ASP A 275 -19.84 -36.24 13.29
C ASP A 275 -18.79 -35.58 14.20
N ALA A 276 -19.06 -34.34 14.61
CA ALA A 276 -18.23 -33.56 15.52
C ALA A 276 -18.91 -33.33 16.88
N SER A 277 -19.83 -34.22 17.27
CA SER A 277 -20.58 -34.10 18.53
C SER A 277 -19.65 -34.07 19.74
N LEU A 278 -19.99 -33.21 20.70
CA LEU A 278 -19.27 -33.00 21.94
C LEU A 278 -20.17 -33.30 23.12
N ASP A 279 -19.59 -33.56 24.29
CA ASP A 279 -20.39 -33.61 25.51
C ASP A 279 -21.03 -32.25 25.81
N GLU A 280 -22.10 -32.28 26.62
CA GLU A 280 -22.92 -31.09 26.83
C GLU A 280 -22.16 -29.95 27.55
N MET A 281 -21.15 -30.29 28.37
CA MET A 281 -20.37 -29.31 29.12
C MET A 281 -19.45 -28.54 28.15
N ASP A 282 -18.66 -29.27 27.36
CA ASP A 282 -17.74 -28.68 26.39
C ASP A 282 -18.51 -27.92 25.30
N ARG A 283 -19.64 -28.48 24.81
CA ARG A 283 -20.49 -27.81 23.82
C ARG A 283 -21.00 -26.45 24.33
N LYS A 284 -21.43 -26.36 25.60
CA LYS A 284 -21.90 -25.10 26.21
C LYS A 284 -20.78 -24.11 26.42
N ALA A 285 -19.61 -24.56 26.88
CA ALA A 285 -18.43 -23.70 27.08
C ALA A 285 -17.98 -23.08 25.74
N ILE A 286 -17.85 -23.90 24.70
CA ILE A 286 -17.47 -23.45 23.36
C ILE A 286 -18.52 -22.50 22.78
N LEU A 287 -19.81 -22.83 22.88
CA LEU A 287 -20.87 -21.95 22.38
C LEU A 287 -20.82 -20.58 23.07
N SER A 288 -20.73 -20.54 24.40
CA SER A 288 -20.58 -19.31 25.17
C SER A 288 -19.39 -18.46 24.69
N PHE A 289 -18.24 -19.12 24.48
CA PHE A 289 -17.05 -18.48 23.93
C PHE A 289 -17.30 -17.87 22.54
N LEU A 290 -17.86 -18.64 21.62
CA LEU A 290 -18.12 -18.22 20.24
C LEU A 290 -19.13 -17.07 20.18
N GLU A 291 -20.17 -17.11 21.01
CA GLU A 291 -21.16 -16.03 21.09
C GLU A 291 -20.55 -14.73 21.61
N LYS A 292 -19.72 -14.80 22.66
CA LYS A 292 -19.06 -13.64 23.28
C LYS A 292 -17.95 -13.03 22.42
N ASN A 293 -17.42 -13.79 21.46
CA ASN A 293 -16.35 -13.35 20.56
C ASN A 293 -16.76 -13.46 19.08
N SER A 294 -18.05 -13.36 18.81
CA SER A 294 -18.62 -13.41 17.46
C SER A 294 -18.33 -12.14 16.68
N MET A 295 -18.56 -12.16 15.36
CA MET A 295 -18.29 -11.04 14.46
C MET A 295 -18.86 -9.71 14.96
N GLU A 296 -20.05 -9.74 15.57
CA GLU A 296 -20.77 -8.59 16.08
C GLU A 296 -19.94 -7.74 17.06
N GLU A 297 -19.03 -8.36 17.80
CA GLU A 297 -18.20 -7.73 18.83
C GLU A 297 -16.95 -7.03 18.25
N PHE A 298 -16.60 -7.29 16.98
CA PHE A 298 -15.39 -6.77 16.35
C PHE A 298 -15.68 -5.84 15.18
N ASN A 299 -15.05 -4.67 15.18
CA ASN A 299 -15.20 -3.70 14.11
C ASN A 299 -14.10 -3.86 13.05
N THR A 300 -14.29 -4.85 12.18
CA THR A 300 -13.32 -5.24 11.14
C THR A 300 -13.87 -5.04 9.74
N LYS A 301 -12.96 -5.06 8.75
CA LYS A 301 -13.30 -5.16 7.33
C LYS A 301 -14.22 -6.35 7.02
N PHE A 302 -14.01 -7.48 7.71
CA PHE A 302 -14.86 -8.67 7.58
C PHE A 302 -16.31 -8.35 7.93
N LYS A 303 -16.55 -7.79 9.13
CA LYS A 303 -17.90 -7.39 9.57
C LYS A 303 -18.58 -6.44 8.58
N ALA A 304 -17.84 -5.44 8.10
CA ALA A 304 -18.40 -4.46 7.16
C ALA A 304 -18.84 -5.09 5.84
N ASN A 305 -18.12 -6.12 5.35
CA ASN A 305 -18.45 -6.81 4.10
C ASN A 305 -19.52 -7.89 4.26
N LEU A 306 -19.86 -8.28 5.50
CA LEU A 306 -20.81 -9.35 5.81
C LEU A 306 -22.24 -8.84 6.11
N LYS A 307 -22.46 -7.53 6.15
CA LYS A 307 -23.76 -6.92 6.48
C LYS A 307 -24.93 -7.36 5.59
N ASN A 308 -24.67 -7.76 4.34
CA ASN A 308 -25.68 -8.15 3.35
C ASN A 308 -25.66 -9.65 3.02
N GLU A 309 -24.97 -10.46 3.81
CA GLU A 309 -24.81 -11.89 3.57
C GLU A 309 -25.88 -12.69 4.31
N ASN A 310 -26.10 -13.94 3.89
CA ASN A 310 -27.03 -14.82 4.57
C ASN A 310 -26.47 -15.20 5.96
N VAL A 311 -27.05 -14.63 7.02
CA VAL A 311 -26.62 -14.89 8.41
C VAL A 311 -26.84 -16.34 8.88
N ASN A 312 -27.56 -17.16 8.10
CA ASN A 312 -27.71 -18.60 8.37
C ASN A 312 -26.62 -19.45 7.72
N GLU A 313 -25.86 -18.89 6.77
CA GLU A 313 -24.76 -19.61 6.12
C GLU A 313 -23.64 -19.84 7.14
N ILE A 314 -23.20 -21.10 7.22
CA ILE A 314 -22.23 -21.56 8.22
C ILE A 314 -20.82 -21.68 7.64
N ALA A 315 -20.69 -21.72 6.30
CA ALA A 315 -19.41 -21.78 5.63
C ALA A 315 -19.01 -20.38 5.11
N ILE A 316 -17.93 -19.82 5.68
CA ILE A 316 -17.37 -18.54 5.20
C ILE A 316 -17.02 -18.55 3.70
N THR A 317 -16.67 -19.72 3.17
CA THR A 317 -16.32 -19.91 1.76
C THR A 317 -17.50 -19.68 0.81
N ASN A 318 -18.73 -19.75 1.32
CA ASN A 318 -19.95 -19.50 0.56
C ASN A 318 -20.34 -18.02 0.48
N TYR A 319 -19.81 -17.18 1.37
CA TYR A 319 -20.08 -15.74 1.34
C TYR A 319 -19.60 -15.09 0.03
N ASN A 320 -20.37 -14.14 -0.47
CA ASN A 320 -20.01 -13.36 -1.66
C ASN A 320 -18.72 -12.57 -1.43
N PHE A 321 -18.49 -12.05 -0.22
CA PHE A 321 -17.23 -11.41 0.14
C PHE A 321 -16.02 -12.33 -0.07
N TYR A 322 -16.11 -13.58 0.39
CA TYR A 322 -15.03 -14.57 0.21
C TYR A 322 -14.82 -14.85 -1.28
N LYS A 323 -15.90 -15.15 -2.02
CA LYS A 323 -15.86 -15.44 -3.46
C LYS A 323 -15.25 -14.29 -4.26
N ARG A 324 -15.65 -13.04 -3.95
CA ARG A 324 -15.12 -11.83 -4.59
C ARG A 324 -13.64 -11.63 -4.30
N THR A 325 -13.22 -11.86 -3.05
CA THR A 325 -11.82 -11.68 -2.63
C THR A 325 -10.90 -12.69 -3.30
N HIS A 326 -11.35 -13.94 -3.46
CA HIS A 326 -10.56 -15.02 -4.05
C HIS A 326 -10.80 -15.25 -5.56
N ARG A 327 -11.58 -14.38 -6.23
CA ARG A 327 -12.01 -14.58 -7.63
C ARG A 327 -10.88 -14.68 -8.66
N LYS A 328 -9.70 -14.14 -8.34
CA LYS A 328 -8.52 -14.17 -9.23
C LYS A 328 -7.70 -15.46 -9.08
N ILE A 329 -8.05 -16.33 -8.14
CA ILE A 329 -7.35 -17.60 -7.89
C ILE A 329 -8.03 -18.69 -8.72
N PRO A 330 -7.29 -19.40 -9.61
CA PRO A 330 -7.84 -20.50 -10.39
C PRO A 330 -8.37 -21.64 -9.50
N GLU A 331 -9.46 -22.29 -9.91
CA GLU A 331 -10.09 -23.36 -9.12
C GLU A 331 -9.12 -24.52 -8.82
N GLU A 332 -8.26 -24.84 -9.78
CA GLU A 332 -7.22 -25.87 -9.69
C GLU A 332 -6.30 -25.69 -8.48
N VAL A 333 -6.05 -24.43 -8.07
CA VAL A 333 -5.23 -24.14 -6.89
C VAL A 333 -5.87 -24.71 -5.63
N PHE A 334 -7.20 -24.58 -5.49
CA PHE A 334 -7.93 -25.11 -4.34
C PHE A 334 -7.99 -26.64 -4.33
N HIS A 335 -7.80 -27.30 -5.47
CA HIS A 335 -7.72 -28.77 -5.58
C HIS A 335 -6.28 -29.31 -5.56
N SER A 336 -5.28 -28.43 -5.48
CA SER A 336 -3.88 -28.83 -5.41
C SER A 336 -3.56 -29.63 -4.15
N THR A 337 -2.50 -30.44 -4.19
CA THR A 337 -2.03 -31.20 -3.02
C THR A 337 -1.58 -30.31 -1.86
N LYS A 338 -1.18 -29.05 -2.14
CA LYS A 338 -0.76 -28.05 -1.14
C LYS A 338 -1.97 -27.43 -0.43
N VAL A 339 -2.99 -26.97 -1.17
CA VAL A 339 -4.14 -26.25 -0.59
C VAL A 339 -5.27 -27.20 -0.18
N LYS A 340 -5.54 -28.22 -1.00
CA LYS A 340 -6.57 -29.28 -0.87
C LYS A 340 -8.03 -28.82 -0.87
N SER A 341 -8.36 -27.70 -0.24
CA SER A 341 -9.71 -27.14 -0.24
C SER A 341 -9.72 -25.63 0.06
N ARG A 342 -10.85 -24.98 -0.25
CA ARG A 342 -11.13 -23.57 0.08
C ARG A 342 -11.17 -23.29 1.58
N ALA A 343 -11.42 -24.31 2.40
CA ALA A 343 -11.52 -24.20 3.85
C ALA A 343 -10.15 -24.18 4.55
N ASN A 344 -9.10 -24.69 3.89
CA ASN A 344 -7.74 -24.74 4.45
C ASN A 344 -7.02 -23.39 4.36
N CYS A 345 -7.58 -22.38 5.00
CA CYS A 345 -7.07 -21.01 4.98
C CYS A 345 -5.58 -20.95 5.37
N GLN A 346 -5.12 -21.77 6.33
CA GLN A 346 -3.72 -21.77 6.79
C GLN A 346 -2.71 -22.22 5.73
N ASN A 347 -3.14 -22.97 4.72
CA ASN A 347 -2.25 -23.44 3.65
C ASN A 347 -1.90 -22.31 2.66
N CYS A 348 -2.67 -21.21 2.68
CA CYS A 348 -2.40 -19.99 1.93
C CYS A 348 -2.05 -18.81 2.83
N HIS A 349 -2.62 -18.72 4.04
CA HIS A 349 -2.44 -17.62 4.99
C HIS A 349 -1.71 -18.14 6.24
N GLN A 350 -0.42 -17.87 6.36
CA GLN A 350 0.45 -18.44 7.40
C GLN A 350 -0.07 -18.25 8.84
N PHE A 351 -0.80 -17.17 9.11
CA PHE A 351 -1.29 -16.78 10.45
C PHE A 351 -2.83 -16.75 10.51
N ALA A 352 -3.49 -17.64 9.77
CA ALA A 352 -4.95 -17.73 9.73
C ALA A 352 -5.56 -18.05 11.10
N GLN A 353 -4.86 -18.84 11.93
CA GLN A 353 -5.30 -19.21 13.28
C GLN A 353 -5.38 -18.00 14.22
N GLU A 354 -4.50 -17.03 14.04
CA GLU A 354 -4.43 -15.79 14.82
C GLU A 354 -5.29 -14.67 14.21
N GLY A 355 -6.03 -14.98 13.14
CA GLY A 355 -6.94 -14.08 12.46
C GLY A 355 -6.19 -13.04 11.61
N PHE A 356 -5.04 -13.40 11.05
CA PHE A 356 -4.34 -12.56 10.08
C PHE A 356 -4.55 -13.13 8.67
N PHE A 357 -5.27 -12.38 7.86
CA PHE A 357 -5.58 -12.73 6.47
C PHE A 357 -4.98 -11.72 5.49
N SER A 358 -3.83 -11.13 5.85
CA SER A 358 -3.20 -10.11 5.01
C SER A 358 -2.73 -10.71 3.68
N LYS A 359 -2.94 -9.97 2.61
CA LYS A 359 -2.37 -10.23 1.29
C LYS A 359 -0.85 -10.32 1.31
N SER A 360 -0.23 -9.57 2.21
CA SER A 360 1.23 -9.52 2.36
C SER A 360 1.89 -10.84 2.80
N GLN A 361 1.09 -11.84 3.19
CA GLN A 361 1.58 -13.11 3.77
C GLN A 361 0.96 -14.35 3.11
N ILE A 362 0.54 -14.22 1.86
CA ILE A 362 0.06 -15.37 1.09
C ILE A 362 1.28 -16.21 0.66
N ILE A 363 1.25 -17.53 0.90
CA ILE A 363 2.38 -18.48 0.72
C ILE A 363 2.30 -19.44 -0.47
#